data_AF-A0A835QWM0-F1
#
_entry.id   AF-A0A835QWM0-F1
#
_cell.length_a   1.000
_cell.length_b   1.000
_cell.length_c   1.000
_cell.angle_alpha   90.00
_cell.angle_beta   90.00
_cell.angle_gamma   90.00
#
_symmetry.space_group_name_H-M   'P 1'
#
loop_
_entity.id
_entity.type
_entity.pdbx_description
1 polymer ?
#
loop_
_entity_poly.entity_id
_entity_poly.type
_entity_poly.pdbx_seq_one_letter_code
_entity_poly.pdbx_strand_id
1 'polypeptide(L)'
;MAMSTTFSRSFSRLRHLRLHSTAATDSSIATVVNDLCRVLSDFRSPQHDLECALRPFTFSVSPAAAEQVLKRCCHLPSAAHRFFVWSSSLPRFLHTPTAHLVLLDILASSRLFPLAWALLSDFRSHFVHPQSFRLLFRAYSAASLPADAIRAFRRMADFGLQPSIEDFQHLIFLSAIIA
;
A
#
# COMPACT_ATOMS: atom_id res chain seq x y z
N MET A 1 7.89 40.52 -19.52
CA MET A 1 6.63 40.07 -18.88
C MET A 1 6.94 38.82 -18.07
N ALA A 2 7.38 39.00 -16.83
CA ALA A 2 7.65 37.92 -15.88
C ALA A 2 7.26 38.44 -14.50
N MET A 3 6.21 37.86 -13.93
CA MET A 3 5.72 38.21 -12.60
C MET A 3 6.44 37.35 -11.56
N SER A 4 7.28 38.01 -10.77
CA SER A 4 7.67 37.55 -9.45
C SER A 4 6.44 37.55 -8.53
N THR A 5 6.20 36.45 -7.81
CA THR A 5 5.41 36.51 -6.59
C THR A 5 6.13 35.80 -5.46
N THR A 6 6.46 36.63 -4.48
CA THR A 6 6.85 36.32 -3.12
C THR A 6 5.71 35.62 -2.38
N PHE A 7 6.01 34.58 -1.62
CA PHE A 7 5.24 34.30 -0.40
C PHE A 7 6.15 33.69 0.66
N SER A 8 6.81 34.58 1.40
CA SER A 8 7.33 34.33 2.74
C SER A 8 6.30 34.85 3.72
N ARG A 9 5.67 33.96 4.50
CA ARG A 9 5.13 34.29 5.82
C ARG A 9 5.31 33.13 6.78
N SER A 10 6.18 33.40 7.74
CA SER A 10 6.46 32.69 8.97
C SER A 10 5.21 32.25 9.75
N PHE A 11 5.22 31.02 10.23
CA PHE A 11 4.56 30.64 11.48
C PHE A 11 5.57 29.90 12.37
N SER A 12 6.43 30.67 13.02
CA SER A 12 7.14 30.23 14.22
C SER A 12 6.53 30.92 15.42
N ARG A 13 5.67 30.22 16.18
CA ARG A 13 5.48 30.36 17.63
C ARG A 13 4.34 29.44 18.10
N LEU A 14 4.75 28.24 18.52
CA LEU A 14 4.36 27.58 19.77
C LEU A 14 5.13 26.24 19.81
N ARG A 15 6.45 26.33 19.70
CA ARG A 15 7.37 25.28 20.13
C ARG A 15 7.76 25.67 21.54
N HIS A 16 7.23 24.99 22.54
CA HIS A 16 7.85 24.73 23.84
C HIS A 16 6.76 24.15 24.73
N LEU A 17 6.66 22.81 24.71
CA LEU A 17 6.16 21.89 25.74
C LEU A 17 5.52 20.63 25.12
N ARG A 18 6.30 19.85 24.35
CA ARG A 18 6.07 18.40 24.11
C ARG A 18 7.18 17.65 23.36
N LEU A 19 8.43 18.13 23.34
CA LEU A 19 9.47 17.57 22.45
C LEU A 19 10.22 16.34 22.98
N HIS A 20 10.05 15.94 24.25
CA HIS A 20 10.79 14.79 24.80
C HIS A 20 10.04 13.46 24.68
N SER A 21 8.72 13.48 24.43
CA SER A 21 7.93 12.23 24.36
C SER A 21 7.76 11.70 22.94
N THR A 22 7.76 12.55 21.91
CA THR A 22 7.52 12.14 20.51
C THR A 22 8.78 11.60 19.83
N ALA A 23 9.95 12.16 20.13
CA ALA A 23 11.22 11.72 19.52
C ALA A 23 11.61 10.29 19.93
N ALA A 24 11.32 9.89 21.16
CA ALA A 24 11.60 8.53 21.65
C ALA A 24 10.65 7.49 21.04
N THR A 25 9.36 7.84 20.87
CA THR A 25 8.38 6.97 20.22
C THR A 25 8.67 6.80 18.73
N ASP A 26 9.07 7.87 18.05
CA ASP A 26 9.41 7.82 16.62
C ASP A 26 10.67 6.96 16.36
N SER A 27 11.66 7.04 17.26
CA SER A 27 12.86 6.19 17.17
C SER A 27 12.52 4.71 17.40
N SER A 28 11.66 4.40 18.38
CA SER A 28 11.24 3.03 18.67
C SER A 28 10.38 2.41 17.57
N ILE A 29 9.57 3.20 16.85
CA ILE A 29 8.82 2.70 15.70
C ILE A 29 9.76 2.41 14.54
N ALA A 30 10.75 3.28 14.31
CA ALA A 30 11.74 3.11 13.25
C ALA A 30 12.57 1.83 13.43
N THR A 31 12.98 1.50 14.66
CA THR A 31 13.69 0.25 14.94
C THR A 31 12.83 -0.98 14.65
N VAL A 32 11.59 -1.01 15.14
CA VAL A 32 10.64 -2.11 14.85
C VAL A 32 10.42 -2.28 13.35
N VAL A 33 10.24 -1.19 12.61
CA VAL A 33 10.10 -1.24 11.13
C VAL A 33 11.35 -1.80 10.49
N ASN A 34 12.55 -1.39 10.91
CA ASN A 34 13.80 -1.90 10.37
C ASN A 34 13.96 -3.40 10.62
N ASP A 35 13.69 -3.85 11.85
CA ASP A 35 13.81 -5.26 12.22
C ASP A 35 12.82 -6.13 11.46
N LEU A 36 11.56 -5.69 11.34
CA LEU A 36 10.55 -6.35 10.51
C LEU A 36 10.98 -6.42 9.04
N CYS A 37 11.53 -5.33 8.47
CA CYS A 37 12.02 -5.34 7.09
C CYS A 37 13.15 -6.37 6.89
N ARG A 38 14.04 -6.52 7.89
CA ARG A 38 15.11 -7.54 7.85
C ARG A 38 14.52 -8.94 7.89
N VAL A 39 13.59 -9.21 8.81
CA VAL A 39 12.87 -10.50 8.88
C VAL A 39 12.21 -10.82 7.54
N LEU A 40 11.47 -9.90 6.94
CA LEU A 40 10.85 -10.13 5.63
C LEU A 40 11.87 -10.41 4.52
N SER A 41 13.05 -9.79 4.59
CA SER A 41 14.13 -9.97 3.63
C SER A 41 14.92 -11.26 3.81
N ASP A 42 14.94 -11.82 5.03
CA ASP A 42 15.58 -13.11 5.32
C ASP A 42 14.60 -14.26 5.02
N PHE A 43 13.31 -14.07 5.31
CA PHE A 43 12.25 -15.06 5.17
C PHE A 43 11.46 -14.92 3.85
N ARG A 44 12.15 -14.69 2.73
CA ARG A 44 11.53 -14.43 1.41
C ARG A 44 10.85 -15.65 0.79
N SER A 45 11.44 -16.84 1.01
CA SER A 45 11.03 -18.07 0.36
C SER A 45 9.70 -18.58 0.94
N PRO A 46 8.80 -19.17 0.11
CA PRO A 46 7.55 -19.73 0.59
C PRO A 46 7.71 -20.81 1.68
N GLN A 47 8.82 -21.55 1.63
CA GLN A 47 9.16 -22.62 2.59
C GLN A 47 9.56 -22.09 3.97
N HIS A 48 9.99 -20.83 4.06
CA HIS A 48 10.41 -20.26 5.33
C HIS A 48 9.20 -20.01 6.23
N ASP A 49 9.33 -20.34 7.52
CA ASP A 49 8.30 -20.05 8.52
C ASP A 49 8.38 -18.59 8.98
N LEU A 50 7.85 -17.71 8.13
CA LEU A 50 7.78 -16.28 8.40
C LEU A 50 6.94 -15.97 9.65
N GLU A 51 5.86 -16.72 9.90
CA GLU A 51 4.99 -16.46 11.05
C GLU A 51 5.74 -16.68 12.36
N CYS A 52 6.52 -17.75 12.48
CA CYS A 52 7.39 -17.97 13.64
C CYS A 52 8.38 -16.82 13.86
N ALA A 53 8.98 -16.28 12.80
CA ALA A 53 9.90 -15.14 12.90
C ALA A 53 9.19 -13.82 13.28
N LEU A 54 7.88 -13.71 12.99
CA LEU A 54 7.07 -12.54 13.31
C LEU A 54 6.44 -12.58 14.71
N ARG A 55 6.30 -13.75 15.35
CA ARG A 55 5.73 -13.90 16.72
C ARG A 55 6.30 -12.93 17.76
N PRO A 56 7.61 -12.64 17.82
CA PRO A 56 8.15 -11.67 18.78
C PRO A 56 7.57 -10.25 18.62
N PHE A 57 7.04 -9.93 17.43
CA PHE A 57 6.53 -8.60 17.09
C PHE A 57 5.02 -8.45 17.30
N THR A 58 4.32 -9.48 17.77
CA THR A 58 2.85 -9.50 17.93
C THR A 58 2.31 -8.30 18.74
N PHE A 59 3.04 -7.85 19.76
CA PHE A 59 2.61 -6.73 20.62
C PHE A 59 3.27 -5.38 20.26
N SER A 60 4.26 -5.37 19.38
CA SER A 60 5.01 -4.16 19.00
C SER A 60 4.60 -3.60 17.63
N VAL A 61 4.00 -4.42 16.77
CA VAL A 61 3.54 -3.98 15.45
C VAL A 61 2.30 -3.09 15.58
N SER A 62 2.38 -1.87 15.05
CA SER A 62 1.25 -0.96 14.90
C SER A 62 0.82 -0.87 13.43
N PRO A 63 -0.43 -0.46 13.13
CA PRO A 63 -0.88 -0.28 11.75
C PRO A 63 0.00 0.69 10.95
N ALA A 64 0.50 1.75 11.59
CA ALA A 64 1.41 2.70 10.96
C ALA A 64 2.78 2.07 10.65
N ALA A 65 3.31 1.25 11.58
CA ALA A 65 4.56 0.52 11.35
C ALA A 65 4.39 -0.51 10.21
N ALA A 66 3.28 -1.27 10.21
CA ALA A 66 2.98 -2.23 9.16
C ALA A 66 2.89 -1.58 7.77
N GLU A 67 2.24 -0.42 7.67
CA GLU A 67 2.21 0.36 6.42
C GLU A 67 3.63 0.72 5.93
N GLN A 68 4.51 1.17 6.84
CA GLN A 68 5.89 1.52 6.49
C GLN A 68 6.72 0.30 6.08
N VAL A 69 6.53 -0.84 6.75
CA VAL A 69 7.16 -2.11 6.37
C VAL A 69 6.73 -2.51 4.96
N LEU A 70 5.44 -2.48 4.64
CA LEU A 70 4.93 -2.82 3.31
C LEU A 70 5.53 -1.90 2.23
N LYS A 71 5.61 -0.58 2.48
CA LYS A 71 6.23 0.38 1.56
C LYS A 71 7.70 0.05 1.29
N ARG A 72 8.47 -0.35 2.31
CA ARG A 72 9.90 -0.67 2.18
C ARG A 72 10.15 -2.04 1.56
N CYS A 73 9.27 -3.00 1.81
CA CYS A 73 9.34 -4.37 1.29
C CYS A 73 8.58 -4.55 -0.03
N CYS A 74 8.37 -3.49 -0.79
CA CYS A 74 7.59 -3.53 -2.04
C CYS A 74 8.16 -4.47 -3.12
N HIS A 75 9.45 -4.79 -3.04
CA HIS A 75 10.14 -5.73 -3.92
C HIS A 75 10.01 -7.20 -3.48
N LEU A 76 9.30 -7.47 -2.38
CA LEU A 76 9.13 -8.80 -1.78
C LEU A 76 7.63 -9.19 -1.72
N PRO A 77 6.95 -9.39 -2.87
CA PRO A 77 5.49 -9.52 -2.92
C PRO A 77 4.95 -10.68 -2.07
N SER A 78 5.61 -11.84 -2.10
CA SER A 78 5.24 -13.01 -1.30
C SER A 78 5.36 -12.74 0.20
N ALA A 79 6.50 -12.20 0.65
CA ALA A 79 6.73 -11.91 2.07
C ALA A 79 5.81 -10.79 2.58
N ALA A 80 5.60 -9.74 1.77
CA ALA A 80 4.70 -8.63 2.08
C ALA A 80 3.25 -9.11 2.25
N HIS A 81 2.76 -9.97 1.35
CA HIS A 81 1.43 -10.56 1.46
C HIS A 81 1.28 -11.42 2.73
N ARG A 82 2.24 -12.31 2.99
CA ARG A 82 2.21 -13.16 4.19
C ARG A 82 2.28 -12.33 5.48
N PHE A 83 3.11 -11.28 5.52
CA PHE A 83 3.16 -10.33 6.62
C PHE A 83 1.82 -9.61 6.84
N PHE A 84 1.15 -9.20 5.76
CA PHE A 84 -0.17 -8.57 5.83
C PHE A 84 -1.23 -9.51 6.39
N VAL A 85 -1.26 -10.77 5.94
CA VAL A 85 -2.18 -11.80 6.47
C VAL A 85 -1.90 -12.06 7.95
N TRP A 86 -0.63 -12.25 8.33
CA TRP A 86 -0.24 -12.43 9.73
C TRP A 86 -0.66 -11.26 10.61
N SER A 87 -0.36 -10.02 10.21
CA SER A 87 -0.73 -8.83 10.99
C SER A 87 -2.25 -8.65 11.07
N SER A 88 -3.01 -9.03 10.03
CA SER A 88 -4.48 -9.04 10.07
C SER A 88 -5.06 -10.10 11.01
N SER A 89 -4.32 -11.17 11.30
CA SER A 89 -4.73 -12.21 12.26
C SER A 89 -4.60 -11.78 13.72
N LEU A 90 -3.89 -10.67 13.98
CA LEU A 90 -3.65 -10.19 15.34
C LEU A 90 -4.93 -9.61 15.98
N PRO A 91 -5.17 -9.85 17.28
CA PRO A 91 -6.36 -9.35 17.96
C PRO A 91 -6.45 -7.82 17.89
N ARG A 92 -7.61 -7.31 17.45
CA ARG A 92 -7.90 -5.87 17.33
C ARG A 92 -6.95 -5.10 16.38
N PHE A 93 -6.24 -5.81 15.50
CA PHE A 93 -5.39 -5.17 14.50
C PHE A 93 -6.21 -4.85 13.25
N LEU A 94 -6.18 -3.58 12.83
CA LEU A 94 -6.82 -3.11 11.60
C LEU A 94 -5.80 -2.32 10.78
N HIS A 95 -5.54 -2.78 9.56
CA HIS A 95 -4.66 -2.08 8.63
C HIS A 95 -5.24 -0.73 8.21
N THR A 96 -4.35 0.22 7.94
CA THR A 96 -4.76 1.52 7.38
C THR A 96 -5.28 1.32 5.95
N PRO A 97 -6.15 2.22 5.43
CA PRO A 97 -6.55 2.18 4.02
C PRO A 97 -5.34 2.23 3.08
N THR A 98 -4.32 3.01 3.45
CA THR A 98 -3.07 3.13 2.70
C THR A 98 -2.30 1.81 2.65
N ALA A 99 -2.22 1.04 3.74
CA ALA A 99 -1.55 -0.26 3.75
C ALA A 99 -2.18 -1.25 2.77
N HIS A 100 -3.51 -1.23 2.65
CA HIS A 100 -4.24 -2.04 1.67
C HIS A 100 -3.89 -1.63 0.23
N LEU A 101 -3.87 -0.33 -0.08
CA LEU A 101 -3.50 0.18 -1.40
C LEU A 101 -2.03 -0.13 -1.75
N VAL A 102 -1.13 -0.02 -0.78
CA VAL A 102 0.29 -0.36 -0.96
C VAL A 102 0.44 -1.84 -1.28
N LEU A 103 -0.23 -2.73 -0.54
CA LEU A 103 -0.17 -4.16 -0.83
C LEU A 103 -0.80 -4.49 -2.20
N LEU A 104 -1.91 -3.84 -2.55
CA LEU A 104 -2.55 -4.01 -3.85
C LEU A 104 -1.58 -3.63 -4.99
N ASP A 105 -0.88 -2.51 -4.86
CA ASP A 105 0.13 -2.06 -5.84
C ASP A 105 1.28 -3.08 -5.96
N ILE A 106 1.79 -3.58 -4.84
CA ILE A 106 2.87 -4.60 -4.81
C ILE A 106 2.45 -5.87 -5.57
N LEU A 107 1.26 -6.39 -5.26
CA LEU A 107 0.74 -7.62 -5.89
C LEU A 107 0.45 -7.41 -7.38
N ALA A 108 -0.20 -6.31 -7.73
CA ALA A 108 -0.55 -5.99 -9.10
C ALA A 108 0.70 -5.75 -9.96
N SER A 109 1.65 -4.95 -9.47
CA SER A 109 2.92 -4.68 -10.16
C SER A 109 3.79 -5.95 -10.32
N SER A 110 3.64 -6.92 -9.41
CA SER A 110 4.29 -8.23 -9.51
C SER A 110 3.52 -9.26 -10.35
N ARG A 111 2.45 -8.83 -11.05
CA ARG A 111 1.56 -9.67 -11.87
C ARG A 111 0.87 -10.81 -11.10
N LEU A 112 0.75 -10.68 -9.78
CA LEU A 112 0.02 -11.60 -8.91
C LEU A 112 -1.47 -11.23 -8.88
N PHE A 113 -2.08 -11.13 -10.07
CA PHE A 113 -3.45 -10.65 -10.22
C PHE A 113 -4.49 -11.43 -9.40
N PRO A 114 -4.44 -12.78 -9.27
CA PRO A 114 -5.39 -13.50 -8.42
C PRO A 114 -5.37 -13.03 -6.97
N LEU A 115 -4.18 -12.80 -6.40
CA LEU A 115 -4.04 -12.27 -5.03
C LEU A 115 -4.48 -10.82 -4.93
N ALA A 116 -4.19 -10.00 -5.96
CA ALA A 116 -4.65 -8.61 -5.99
C ALA A 116 -6.19 -8.52 -6.02
N TRP A 117 -6.87 -9.37 -6.77
CA TRP A 117 -8.33 -9.45 -6.79
C TRP A 117 -8.92 -10.01 -5.51
N ALA A 118 -8.29 -11.01 -4.89
CA ALA A 118 -8.69 -11.52 -3.58
C ALA A 118 -8.62 -10.40 -2.54
N LEU A 119 -7.49 -9.69 -2.48
CA LEU A 119 -7.30 -8.54 -1.59
C LEU A 119 -8.36 -7.45 -1.82
N LEU A 120 -8.67 -7.13 -3.08
CA LEU A 120 -9.70 -6.13 -3.41
C LEU A 120 -11.10 -6.58 -2.99
N SER A 121 -11.38 -7.89 -3.06
CA SER A 121 -12.66 -8.47 -2.64
C SER A 121 -12.79 -8.51 -1.11
N ASP A 122 -11.66 -8.65 -0.41
CA ASP A 122 -11.57 -8.60 1.05
C ASP A 122 -11.68 -7.16 1.59
N PHE A 123 -11.53 -6.14 0.74
CA PHE A 123 -11.78 -4.76 1.17
C PHE A 123 -13.19 -4.67 1.70
N ARG A 124 -13.32 -4.19 2.94
CA ARG A 124 -14.63 -3.73 3.40
C ARG A 124 -15.12 -2.68 2.41
N SER A 125 -16.42 -2.70 2.10
CA SER A 125 -17.07 -1.86 1.08
C SER A 125 -16.71 -0.36 1.15
N HIS A 126 -16.21 0.12 2.29
CA HIS A 126 -15.81 1.50 2.53
C HIS A 126 -14.34 1.81 2.15
N PHE A 127 -13.51 0.80 1.85
CA PHE A 127 -12.10 0.96 1.47
C PHE A 127 -11.87 0.84 -0.04
N VAL A 128 -12.89 0.41 -0.79
CA VAL A 128 -12.80 0.33 -2.24
C VAL A 128 -12.91 1.74 -2.81
N HIS A 129 -11.80 2.25 -3.32
CA HIS A 129 -11.71 3.58 -3.93
C HIS A 129 -11.35 3.46 -5.42
N PRO A 130 -11.68 4.47 -6.24
CA PRO A 130 -11.24 4.54 -7.64
C PRO A 130 -9.71 4.35 -7.78
N GLN A 131 -8.94 4.83 -6.80
CA GLN A 131 -7.49 4.66 -6.74
C GLN A 131 -7.06 3.17 -6.78
N SER A 132 -7.81 2.26 -6.16
CA SER A 132 -7.51 0.82 -6.18
C SER A 132 -7.57 0.25 -7.60
N PHE A 133 -8.56 0.66 -8.38
CA PHE A 133 -8.69 0.24 -9.78
C PHE A 133 -7.66 0.90 -10.69
N ARG A 134 -7.26 2.15 -10.43
CA ARG A 134 -6.16 2.81 -11.15
C ARG A 134 -4.84 2.04 -11.02
N LEU A 135 -4.57 1.47 -9.84
CA LEU A 135 -3.41 0.59 -9.62
C LEU A 135 -3.50 -0.67 -10.50
N LEU A 136 -4.68 -1.31 -10.57
CA LEU A 136 -4.89 -2.46 -11.44
C LEU A 136 -4.74 -2.11 -12.92
N PHE A 137 -5.30 -0.99 -13.39
CA PHE A 137 -5.15 -0.55 -14.79
C PHE A 137 -3.69 -0.34 -15.14
N ARG A 138 -2.94 0.35 -14.27
CA ARG A 138 -1.50 0.56 -14.47
C ARG A 138 -0.75 -0.77 -14.56
N ALA A 139 -1.05 -1.72 -13.68
CA ALA A 139 -0.41 -3.03 -13.69
C ALA A 139 -0.75 -3.86 -14.94
N TYR A 140 -2.01 -3.85 -15.38
CA TYR A 140 -2.43 -4.53 -16.60
C TYR A 140 -1.80 -3.92 -17.86
N SER A 141 -1.75 -2.59 -17.95
CA SER A 141 -1.06 -1.90 -19.03
C SER A 141 0.44 -2.24 -19.04
N ALA A 142 1.10 -2.24 -17.88
CA ALA A 142 2.52 -2.62 -17.76
C ALA A 142 2.78 -4.11 -18.04
N ALA A 143 1.75 -4.95 -18.00
CA ALA A 143 1.79 -6.34 -18.41
C ALA A 143 1.40 -6.55 -19.89
N SER A 144 1.08 -5.49 -20.64
CA SER A 144 0.57 -5.54 -22.02
C SER A 144 -0.72 -6.36 -22.14
N LEU A 145 -1.62 -6.23 -21.16
CA LEU A 145 -2.91 -6.93 -21.07
C LEU A 145 -4.11 -5.97 -21.17
N PRO A 146 -4.33 -5.29 -22.31
CA PRO A 146 -5.38 -4.28 -22.45
C PRO A 146 -6.80 -4.86 -22.30
N ALA A 147 -7.02 -6.11 -22.74
CA ALA A 147 -8.31 -6.78 -22.57
C ALA A 147 -8.67 -6.99 -21.09
N ASP A 148 -7.68 -7.29 -20.25
CA ASP A 148 -7.87 -7.46 -18.81
C ASP A 148 -8.05 -6.12 -18.11
N ALA A 149 -7.37 -5.06 -18.56
CA ALA A 149 -7.60 -3.69 -18.09
C ALA A 149 -9.06 -3.25 -18.34
N ILE A 150 -9.58 -3.48 -19.55
CA ILE A 150 -10.98 -3.18 -19.89
C ILE A 150 -11.95 -4.02 -19.03
N ARG A 151 -11.63 -5.29 -18.78
CA ARG A 151 -12.46 -6.13 -17.89
C ARG A 151 -12.46 -5.59 -16.47
N ALA A 152 -11.31 -5.16 -15.95
CA ALA A 152 -11.21 -4.55 -14.64
C ALA A 152 -12.04 -3.26 -14.54
N PHE A 153 -12.06 -2.44 -15.59
CA PHE A 153 -12.86 -1.22 -15.65
C PHE A 153 -14.36 -1.50 -15.58
N ARG A 154 -14.84 -2.50 -16.34
CA ARG A 154 -16.25 -2.91 -16.29
C ARG A 154 -16.65 -3.43 -14.91
N ARG A 155 -15.75 -4.13 -14.23
CA ARG A 155 -15.97 -4.67 -12.88
C ARG A 155 -15.98 -3.61 -11.79
N MET A 156 -15.63 -2.34 -12.05
CA MET A 156 -15.75 -1.26 -11.04
C MET A 156 -17.18 -1.15 -10.49
N ALA A 157 -18.18 -1.34 -11.36
CA ALA A 157 -19.59 -1.28 -10.99
C ALA A 157 -19.98 -2.36 -9.96
N ASP A 158 -19.36 -3.55 -10.04
CA ASP A 158 -19.61 -4.65 -9.10
C ASP A 158 -19.20 -4.29 -7.66
N PHE A 159 -18.28 -3.34 -7.51
CA PHE A 159 -17.81 -2.82 -6.23
C PHE A 159 -18.51 -1.51 -5.81
N GLY A 160 -19.61 -1.14 -6.49
CA GLY A 160 -20.35 0.09 -6.22
C GLY A 160 -19.65 1.37 -6.66
N LEU A 161 -18.55 1.27 -7.42
CA LEU A 161 -17.88 2.42 -8.01
C LEU A 161 -18.49 2.76 -9.36
N GLN A 162 -18.92 4.00 -9.54
CA GLN A 162 -19.33 4.50 -10.84
C GLN A 162 -18.07 4.88 -11.63
N PRO A 163 -17.76 4.18 -12.75
CA PRO A 163 -16.59 4.48 -13.55
C PRO A 163 -16.70 5.91 -14.12
N SER A 164 -15.70 6.74 -13.85
CA SER A 164 -15.69 8.13 -14.32
C SER A 164 -14.98 8.28 -15.67
N ILE A 165 -15.22 9.41 -16.35
CA ILE A 165 -14.47 9.78 -17.57
C ILE A 165 -12.96 9.86 -17.26
N GLU A 166 -12.59 10.31 -16.05
CA GLU A 166 -11.19 10.38 -15.62
C GLU A 166 -10.54 8.99 -15.52
N ASP A 167 -11.28 7.98 -15.05
CA ASP A 167 -10.77 6.60 -14.96
C ASP A 167 -10.62 5.98 -16.36
N PHE A 168 -11.51 6.31 -17.28
CA PHE A 168 -11.42 5.91 -18.69
C PHE A 168 -10.23 6.58 -19.40
N GLN A 169 -10.03 7.89 -19.18
CA GLN A 169 -8.87 8.63 -19.69
C GLN A 169 -7.56 8.05 -19.16
N HIS A 170 -7.49 7.73 -17.87
CA HIS A 170 -6.32 7.07 -17.27
C HIS A 170 -6.06 5.70 -17.92
N LEU A 171 -7.10 4.88 -18.13
CA LEU A 171 -6.96 3.58 -18.79
C LEU A 171 -6.36 3.74 -20.19
N ILE A 172 -6.93 4.64 -21.01
CA ILE A 172 -6.44 4.89 -22.39
C ILE A 172 -4.99 5.37 -22.35
N PHE A 173 -4.69 6.38 -21.54
CA PHE A 173 -3.35 6.96 -21.46
C PHE A 173 -2.30 5.92 -21.06
N LEU A 174 -2.61 5.10 -20.05
CA LEU A 174 -1.70 4.04 -19.61
C LEU A 174 -1.53 2.93 -20.65
N SER A 175 -2.58 2.62 -21.43
CA SER A 175 -2.51 1.62 -22.50
C SER A 175 -1.75 2.11 -23.74
N ALA A 176 -1.77 3.42 -24.01
CA ALA A 176 -1.13 4.02 -25.18
C ALA A 176 0.38 4.27 -25.00
N ILE A 177 0.88 4.38 -23.77
CA ILE A 177 2.32 4.62 -23.49
C ILE A 177 3.18 3.36 -23.64
N ILE A 178 2.56 2.17 -23.65
CA ILE A 178 3.26 0.87 -23.57
C ILE A 178 3.11 0.06 -24.88
N ALA A 179 2.41 0.61 -25.88
CA ALA A 179 2.29 0.07 -27.24
C ALA A 179 3.35 0.68 -28.16
#